data_AF-A0A965LXR4-F1
#
_entry.id   AF-A0A965LXR4-F1
#
_cell.length_a   1.000
_cell.length_b   1.000
_cell.length_c   1.000
_cell.angle_alpha   90.00
_cell.angle_beta   90.00
_cell.angle_gamma   90.00
#
_symmetry.space_group_name_H-M   'P 1'
#
loop_
_entity.id
_entity.type
_entity.pdbx_description
1 polymer ?
#
loop_
_entity_poly.entity_id
_entity_poly.type
_entity_poly.pdbx_seq_one_letter_code
_entity_poly.pdbx_strand_id
1 'polypeptide(L)'
;MNSAAPPPASPSESFRPGASQSESFRPAVAQALIAAATRLSEAVSALEFSAPVTHVYNPLDYAWAPHRAYLERYAAQGLRAVFVGMNPGPFGMMQTGVPFGEVAAVRDWMGIEAPVVGVADAHPRRPIEGFACRRSEVSGRRLWGWAARRFGSPDVFFSQCFVLNYCPLVFLEASGRNFTPDRLPRAELAPLQAACDAHLRQALAALAPAWVIGVGGYARARIEAALAAGPAGLAPRVDQILHPSP
;
A
#
# COMPACT_ATOMS: atom_id res chain seq x y z
N MET A 1 -48.29 -33.78 -11.91
CA MET A 1 -48.11 -33.04 -10.65
C MET A 1 -46.65 -32.63 -10.58
N ASN A 2 -46.32 -31.44 -11.09
CA ASN A 2 -44.94 -30.93 -11.14
C ASN A 2 -44.61 -30.26 -9.81
N SER A 3 -43.58 -30.76 -9.13
CA SER A 3 -43.02 -30.19 -7.92
C SER A 3 -42.11 -29.02 -8.30
N ALA A 4 -42.48 -27.79 -7.92
CA ALA A 4 -41.68 -26.59 -8.14
C ALA A 4 -40.64 -26.45 -7.01
N ALA A 5 -39.37 -26.28 -7.40
CA ALA A 5 -38.26 -26.02 -6.48
C ALA A 5 -38.41 -24.63 -5.80
N PRO A 6 -37.92 -24.47 -4.55
CA PRO A 6 -38.00 -23.20 -3.85
C PRO A 6 -37.04 -22.15 -4.46
N PRO A 7 -37.35 -20.85 -4.34
CA PRO A 7 -36.52 -19.79 -4.91
C PRO A 7 -35.19 -19.64 -4.17
N PRO A 8 -34.14 -19.13 -4.82
CA PRO A 8 -32.84 -18.91 -4.19
C PRO A 8 -32.91 -17.77 -3.17
N ALA A 9 -32.18 -17.94 -2.06
CA ALA A 9 -32.06 -16.95 -0.99
C ALA A 9 -31.42 -15.65 -1.50
N SER A 10 -32.00 -14.53 -1.07
CA SER A 10 -31.51 -13.17 -1.31
C SER A 10 -30.16 -12.91 -0.65
N PRO A 11 -29.22 -12.20 -1.30
CA PRO A 11 -27.96 -11.81 -0.67
C PRO A 11 -28.19 -10.56 0.19
N SER A 12 -28.54 -10.75 1.45
CA SER A 12 -28.60 -9.65 2.42
C SER A 12 -27.83 -9.99 3.69
N GLU A 13 -26.51 -9.82 3.66
CA GLU A 13 -25.74 -9.48 4.86
C GLU A 13 -24.92 -8.24 4.56
N SER A 14 -25.52 -7.08 4.83
CA SER A 14 -24.77 -5.84 4.96
C SER A 14 -23.88 -5.96 6.19
N PHE A 15 -22.58 -6.17 5.99
CA PHE A 15 -21.57 -5.96 7.02
C PHE A 15 -21.70 -4.51 7.52
N ARG A 16 -22.24 -4.34 8.72
CA ARG A 16 -22.23 -3.06 9.45
C ARG A 16 -21.21 -3.21 10.57
N PRO A 17 -19.97 -2.74 10.41
CA PRO A 17 -19.10 -2.61 11.56
C PRO A 17 -19.75 -1.60 12.51
N GLY A 18 -19.79 -1.91 13.81
CA GLY A 18 -20.26 -0.97 14.82
C GLY A 18 -19.34 0.25 14.84
N ALA A 19 -19.80 1.37 14.25
CA ALA A 19 -19.02 2.58 14.06
C ALA A 19 -18.41 3.14 15.35
N SER A 20 -19.04 2.88 16.51
CA SER A 20 -18.58 3.40 17.81
C SER A 20 -17.36 2.68 18.39
N GLN A 21 -17.14 1.40 18.08
CA GLN A 21 -15.96 0.69 18.56
C GLN A 21 -14.75 0.92 17.65
N SER A 22 -14.95 0.98 16.33
CA SER A 22 -13.85 1.17 15.38
C SER A 22 -13.16 2.54 15.49
N GLU A 23 -13.86 3.58 15.94
CA GLU A 23 -13.29 4.91 16.20
C GLU A 23 -12.33 4.92 17.39
N SER A 24 -12.64 4.18 18.45
CA SER A 24 -11.83 4.17 19.69
C SER A 24 -10.45 3.52 19.53
N PHE A 25 -10.28 2.63 18.54
CA PHE A 25 -9.02 1.91 18.30
C PHE A 25 -8.11 2.57 17.26
N ARG A 26 -8.60 3.57 16.48
CA ARG A 26 -7.80 4.17 15.38
C ARG A 26 -6.43 4.68 15.84
N PRO A 27 -6.28 5.40 16.98
CA PRO A 27 -4.96 5.88 17.40
C PRO A 27 -3.95 4.75 17.65
N ALA A 28 -4.39 3.63 18.22
CA ALA A 28 -3.52 2.49 18.50
C ALA A 28 -3.09 1.77 17.21
N VAL A 29 -4.02 1.59 16.26
CA VAL A 29 -3.74 0.97 14.96
C VAL A 29 -2.78 1.83 14.14
N ALA A 30 -3.03 3.14 14.09
CA ALA A 30 -2.14 4.10 13.43
C ALA A 30 -0.74 4.04 14.04
N GLN A 31 -0.61 4.05 15.38
CA GLN A 31 0.69 3.96 16.06
C GLN A 31 1.42 2.65 15.73
N ALA A 32 0.70 1.53 15.65
CA ALA A 32 1.29 0.25 15.28
C ALA A 32 1.82 0.24 13.84
N LEU A 33 1.06 0.81 12.89
CA LEU A 33 1.48 0.94 11.49
C LEU A 33 2.64 1.93 11.33
N ILE A 34 2.61 3.05 12.04
CA ILE A 34 3.70 4.02 12.07
C ILE A 34 4.98 3.32 12.53
N ALA A 35 4.94 2.63 13.66
CA ALA A 35 6.10 1.92 14.18
C ALA A 35 6.60 0.82 13.22
N ALA A 36 5.68 0.11 12.55
CA ALA A 36 6.04 -0.89 11.54
C ALA A 36 6.70 -0.26 10.31
N ALA A 37 6.15 0.84 9.80
CA ALA A 37 6.67 1.56 8.64
C ALA A 37 8.02 2.21 8.92
N THR A 38 8.23 2.76 10.13
CA THR A 38 9.54 3.30 10.56
C THR A 38 10.60 2.20 10.59
N ARG A 39 10.32 1.06 11.23
CA ARG A 39 11.26 -0.09 11.25
C ARG A 39 11.55 -0.60 9.84
N LEU A 40 10.55 -0.66 8.98
CA LEU A 40 10.73 -1.04 7.58
C LEU A 40 11.66 -0.06 6.88
N SER A 41 11.40 1.24 7.01
CA SER A 41 12.19 2.32 6.40
C SER A 41 13.66 2.22 6.81
N GLU A 42 13.93 2.06 8.10
CA GLU A 42 15.29 1.89 8.64
C GLU A 42 15.96 0.62 8.08
N ALA A 43 15.27 -0.52 8.15
CA ALA A 43 15.81 -1.80 7.72
C ALA A 43 16.16 -1.83 6.22
N VAL A 44 15.30 -1.28 5.36
CA VAL A 44 15.57 -1.27 3.91
C VAL A 44 16.58 -0.21 3.49
N SER A 45 16.74 0.87 4.26
CA SER A 45 17.73 1.92 3.99
C SER A 45 19.17 1.47 4.29
N ALA A 46 19.33 0.43 5.12
CA ALA A 46 20.62 -0.19 5.40
C ALA A 46 21.07 -1.22 4.34
N LEU A 47 20.23 -1.48 3.32
CA LEU A 47 20.55 -2.44 2.26
C LEU A 47 21.29 -1.78 1.10
N GLU A 48 22.22 -2.51 0.51
CA GLU A 48 22.96 -2.11 -0.69
C GLU A 48 22.49 -2.92 -1.90
N PHE A 49 22.49 -2.27 -3.06
CA PHE A 49 22.03 -2.85 -4.31
C PHE A 49 23.07 -2.61 -5.40
N SER A 50 23.44 -3.67 -6.10
CA SER A 50 24.46 -3.60 -7.15
C SER A 50 23.89 -3.20 -8.51
N ALA A 51 24.79 -2.94 -9.46
CA ALA A 51 24.42 -2.68 -10.84
C ALA A 51 23.47 -3.79 -11.38
N PRO A 52 22.44 -3.45 -12.16
CA PRO A 52 22.24 -2.17 -12.85
C PRO A 52 21.48 -1.10 -12.04
N VAL A 53 21.16 -1.36 -10.76
CA VAL A 53 20.59 -0.33 -9.89
C VAL A 53 21.66 0.73 -9.62
N THR A 54 21.26 1.99 -9.73
CA THR A 54 22.15 3.14 -9.50
C THR A 54 21.56 4.16 -8.54
N HIS A 55 20.24 4.20 -8.41
CA HIS A 55 19.55 5.06 -7.47
C HIS A 55 18.46 4.24 -6.78
N VAL A 56 18.33 4.45 -5.47
CA VAL A 56 17.31 3.85 -4.64
C VAL A 56 16.60 4.97 -3.90
N TYR A 57 15.28 5.01 -3.99
CA TYR A 57 14.47 5.97 -3.25
C TYR A 57 13.62 5.26 -2.22
N ASN A 58 13.61 5.82 -1.01
CA ASN A 58 12.75 5.39 0.08
C ASN A 58 11.76 6.52 0.46
N PRO A 59 10.52 6.52 -0.07
CA PRO A 59 9.52 7.54 0.28
C PRO A 59 9.09 7.48 1.75
N LEU A 60 9.32 6.38 2.46
CA LEU A 60 9.06 6.31 3.90
C LEU A 60 10.08 7.11 4.72
N ASP A 61 11.16 7.60 4.10
CA ASP A 61 12.12 8.52 4.68
C ASP A 61 11.77 9.98 4.28
N TYR A 62 12.00 10.35 3.01
CA TYR A 62 11.87 11.74 2.58
C TYR A 62 10.41 12.23 2.43
N ALA A 63 9.43 11.34 2.23
CA ALA A 63 8.00 11.68 2.15
C ALA A 63 7.24 11.16 3.39
N TRP A 64 7.92 11.11 4.53
CA TRP A 64 7.34 10.58 5.77
C TRP A 64 6.15 11.39 6.28
N ALA A 65 6.18 12.72 6.20
CA ALA A 65 5.08 13.55 6.72
C ALA A 65 3.71 13.24 6.09
N PRO A 66 3.56 13.19 4.75
CA PRO A 66 2.29 12.77 4.14
C PRO A 66 1.98 11.29 4.36
N HIS A 67 2.99 10.41 4.41
CA HIS A 67 2.77 9.00 4.72
C HIS A 67 2.20 8.80 6.14
N ARG A 68 2.77 9.47 7.13
CA ARG A 68 2.29 9.46 8.51
C ARG A 68 0.88 10.02 8.60
N ALA A 69 0.57 11.12 7.92
CA ALA A 69 -0.78 11.67 7.87
C ALA A 69 -1.79 10.68 7.27
N TYR A 70 -1.40 9.91 6.26
CA TYR A 70 -2.21 8.84 5.69
C TYR A 70 -2.49 7.72 6.70
N LEU A 71 -1.48 7.27 7.45
CA LEU A 71 -1.64 6.26 8.49
C LEU A 71 -2.52 6.76 9.64
N GLU A 72 -2.27 7.97 10.15
CA GLU A 72 -3.01 8.55 11.28
C GLU A 72 -4.49 8.79 10.94
N ARG A 73 -4.78 9.23 9.71
CA ARG A 73 -6.13 9.58 9.30
C ARG A 73 -6.98 8.36 8.97
N TYR A 74 -6.39 7.34 8.34
CA TYR A 74 -7.16 6.31 7.66
C TYR A 74 -6.95 4.90 8.19
N ALA A 75 -5.98 4.66 9.06
CA ALA A 75 -5.79 3.34 9.64
C ALA A 75 -6.93 2.99 10.62
N ALA A 76 -7.56 1.84 10.39
CA ALA A 76 -8.56 1.28 11.28
C ALA A 76 -8.41 -0.25 11.35
N GLN A 77 -8.86 -0.84 12.45
CA GLN A 77 -8.89 -2.28 12.64
C GLN A 77 -10.21 -2.87 12.17
N GLY A 78 -10.22 -4.15 11.81
CA GLY A 78 -11.43 -4.90 11.46
C GLY A 78 -11.92 -4.58 10.06
N LEU A 79 -10.99 -4.28 9.14
CA LEU A 79 -11.32 -3.89 7.78
C LEU A 79 -11.92 -5.05 6.98
N ARG A 80 -12.77 -4.72 6.00
CA ARG A 80 -13.25 -5.69 5.04
C ARG A 80 -12.11 -6.17 4.12
N ALA A 81 -11.25 -5.28 3.66
CA ALA A 81 -10.16 -5.62 2.76
C ALA A 81 -8.92 -4.75 2.94
N VAL A 82 -7.74 -5.33 2.77
CA VAL A 82 -6.49 -4.59 2.56
C VAL A 82 -5.97 -4.90 1.16
N PHE A 83 -5.75 -3.86 0.35
CA PHE A 83 -5.14 -3.99 -0.97
C PHE A 83 -3.63 -3.79 -0.85
N VAL A 84 -2.85 -4.65 -1.49
CA VAL A 84 -1.38 -4.59 -1.44
C VAL A 84 -0.83 -4.44 -2.85
N GLY A 85 -0.15 -3.33 -3.11
CA GLY A 85 0.65 -3.11 -4.33
C GLY A 85 2.07 -3.66 -4.18
N MET A 86 2.83 -3.67 -5.28
CA MET A 86 4.22 -4.14 -5.29
C MET A 86 5.17 -3.13 -4.62
N ASN A 87 5.38 -1.99 -5.27
CA ASN A 87 6.27 -0.92 -4.82
C ASN A 87 5.86 0.42 -5.46
N PRO A 88 6.39 1.57 -5.00
CA PRO A 88 5.99 2.88 -5.49
C PRO A 88 6.25 3.05 -7.00
N GLY A 89 5.30 3.70 -7.68
CA GLY A 89 5.55 4.25 -9.00
C GLY A 89 6.14 5.67 -8.92
N PRO A 90 6.81 6.13 -9.98
CA PRO A 90 7.66 7.33 -9.95
C PRO A 90 6.91 8.67 -9.84
N PHE A 91 5.60 8.68 -10.13
CA PHE A 91 4.76 9.88 -10.11
C PHE A 91 3.60 9.76 -9.12
N GLY A 92 3.55 8.69 -8.35
CA GLY A 92 2.57 8.45 -7.29
C GLY A 92 3.25 8.46 -5.93
N MET A 93 3.34 7.29 -5.30
CA MET A 93 3.92 7.15 -3.95
C MET A 93 5.36 7.67 -3.83
N MET A 94 6.16 7.62 -4.90
CA MET A 94 7.50 8.22 -4.89
C MET A 94 7.47 9.75 -4.68
N GLN A 95 6.38 10.42 -5.03
CA GLN A 95 6.22 11.86 -4.85
C GLN A 95 5.43 12.17 -3.57
N THR A 96 4.43 11.37 -3.23
CA THR A 96 3.44 11.71 -2.19
C THR A 96 3.58 10.92 -0.89
N GLY A 97 4.38 9.85 -0.87
CA GLY A 97 4.45 8.92 0.27
C GLY A 97 3.22 8.03 0.45
N VAL A 98 2.13 8.24 -0.29
CA VAL A 98 0.88 7.45 -0.18
C VAL A 98 0.86 6.32 -1.21
N PRO A 99 0.52 5.06 -0.87
CA PRO A 99 0.43 3.96 -1.84
C PRO A 99 -0.48 4.30 -3.03
N PHE A 100 -0.03 3.98 -4.26
CA PHE A 100 -0.73 4.38 -5.49
C PHE A 100 -1.03 5.90 -5.55
N GLY A 101 -0.27 6.72 -4.82
CA GLY A 101 -0.65 8.08 -4.44
C GLY A 101 -0.46 9.10 -5.55
N GLU A 102 -1.30 9.03 -6.58
CA GLU A 102 -1.42 10.08 -7.58
C GLU A 102 -1.79 11.41 -6.92
N VAL A 103 -1.09 12.49 -7.31
CA VAL A 103 -1.10 13.77 -6.58
C VAL A 103 -2.51 14.33 -6.36
N ALA A 104 -3.37 14.34 -7.39
CA ALA A 104 -4.72 14.88 -7.26
C ALA A 104 -5.61 13.98 -6.38
N ALA A 105 -5.46 12.65 -6.48
CA ALA A 105 -6.17 11.74 -5.59
C ALA A 105 -5.78 11.95 -4.11
N VAL A 106 -4.49 12.13 -3.82
CA VAL A 106 -4.01 12.32 -2.44
C VAL A 106 -4.40 13.71 -1.91
N ARG A 107 -4.17 14.76 -2.68
CA ARG A 107 -4.48 16.14 -2.26
C ARG A 107 -5.97 16.41 -2.23
N ASP A 108 -6.67 16.19 -3.35
CA ASP A 108 -8.04 16.68 -3.55
C ASP A 108 -9.09 15.73 -3.00
N TRP A 109 -8.88 14.41 -3.12
CA TRP A 109 -9.85 13.42 -2.63
C TRP A 109 -9.55 12.97 -1.21
N MET A 110 -8.29 12.69 -0.86
CA MET A 110 -7.92 12.29 0.50
C MET A 110 -7.63 13.47 1.43
N GLY A 111 -7.49 14.70 0.92
CA GLY A 111 -7.19 15.86 1.74
C GLY A 111 -5.86 15.76 2.49
N ILE A 112 -4.85 15.11 1.89
CA ILE A 112 -3.50 15.01 2.45
C ILE A 112 -2.56 15.83 1.59
N GLU A 113 -1.96 16.84 2.20
CA GLU A 113 -0.86 17.61 1.63
C GLU A 113 0.08 17.98 2.77
N ALA A 114 1.34 17.58 2.66
CA ALA A 114 2.35 17.77 3.70
C ALA A 114 3.74 17.87 3.07
N PRO A 115 4.74 18.43 3.79
CA PRO A 115 6.08 18.59 3.26
C PRO A 115 6.72 17.27 2.80
N VAL A 116 7.41 17.33 1.67
CA VAL A 116 8.25 16.26 1.13
C VAL A 116 9.66 16.81 1.02
N VAL A 117 10.62 16.11 1.63
CA VAL A 117 12.02 16.54 1.67
C VAL A 117 12.70 16.18 0.35
N GLY A 118 13.57 17.06 -0.14
CA GLY A 118 14.38 16.78 -1.33
C GLY A 118 15.41 15.67 -1.07
N VAL A 119 15.69 14.88 -2.10
CA VAL A 119 16.74 13.85 -2.08
C VAL A 119 18.00 14.43 -2.74
N ALA A 120 19.13 14.43 -2.02
CA ALA A 120 20.37 15.06 -2.49
C ALA A 120 20.88 14.44 -3.81
N ASP A 121 20.92 13.12 -3.89
CA ASP A 121 21.36 12.37 -5.08
C ASP A 121 20.17 11.93 -5.95
N ALA A 122 19.23 12.84 -6.20
CA ALA A 122 18.10 12.53 -7.06
C ALA A 122 18.54 12.37 -8.52
N HIS A 123 18.15 11.26 -9.15
CA HIS A 123 18.34 11.03 -10.58
C HIS A 123 17.67 12.17 -11.38
N PRO A 124 18.36 12.84 -12.33
CA PRO A 124 17.84 14.04 -13.02
C PRO A 124 16.51 13.85 -13.76
N ARG A 125 16.26 12.66 -14.32
CA ARG A 125 14.97 12.31 -14.99
C ARG A 125 13.85 11.89 -14.04
N ARG A 126 14.13 11.80 -12.75
CA ARG A 126 13.22 11.33 -11.69
C ARG A 126 13.40 12.21 -10.43
N PRO A 127 13.21 13.53 -10.55
CA PRO A 127 13.28 14.42 -9.40
C PRO A 127 12.15 14.14 -8.40
N ILE A 128 12.36 14.52 -7.16
CA ILE A 128 11.31 14.56 -6.13
C ILE A 128 10.75 15.98 -6.10
N GLU A 129 9.54 16.13 -6.63
CA GLU A 129 8.81 17.40 -6.71
C GLU A 129 7.68 17.47 -5.66
N GLY A 130 7.44 16.37 -4.94
CA GLY A 130 6.36 16.29 -3.94
C GLY A 130 4.99 16.52 -4.57
N PHE A 131 4.15 17.28 -3.88
CA PHE A 131 2.82 17.67 -4.35
C PHE A 131 2.83 18.68 -5.51
N ALA A 132 3.99 19.22 -5.88
CA ALA A 132 4.15 20.06 -7.07
C ALA A 132 4.35 19.24 -8.37
N CYS A 133 4.54 17.92 -8.27
CA CYS A 133 4.65 17.02 -9.42
C CYS A 133 3.42 17.16 -10.35
N ARG A 134 3.66 17.55 -11.60
CA ARG A 134 2.59 17.73 -12.60
C ARG A 134 2.22 16.46 -13.35
N ARG A 135 2.96 15.37 -13.14
CA ARG A 135 2.75 14.10 -13.82
C ARG A 135 1.75 13.27 -13.04
N SER A 136 0.74 12.76 -13.73
CA SER A 136 -0.27 11.87 -13.14
C SER A 136 0.18 10.41 -13.28
N GLU A 137 0.21 9.68 -12.16
CA GLU A 137 0.42 8.23 -12.16
C GLU A 137 -0.88 7.51 -12.56
N VAL A 138 -0.89 6.87 -13.74
CA VAL A 138 -2.10 6.25 -14.30
C VAL A 138 -2.65 5.13 -13.40
N SER A 139 -1.77 4.30 -12.83
CA SER A 139 -2.15 3.23 -11.90
C SER A 139 -2.89 3.77 -10.69
N GLY A 140 -2.31 4.80 -10.06
CA GLY A 140 -2.92 5.50 -8.93
C GLY A 140 -4.24 6.17 -9.27
N ARG A 141 -4.29 6.91 -10.38
CA ARG A 141 -5.53 7.54 -10.86
C ARG A 141 -6.65 6.54 -11.11
N ARG A 142 -6.33 5.36 -11.66
CA ARG A 142 -7.33 4.29 -11.91
C ARG A 142 -7.84 3.68 -10.61
N LEU A 143 -6.94 3.33 -9.69
CA LEU A 143 -7.31 2.72 -8.40
C LEU A 143 -8.13 3.70 -7.55
N TRP A 144 -7.62 4.91 -7.31
CA TRP A 144 -8.31 5.90 -6.49
C TRP A 144 -9.54 6.49 -7.18
N GLY A 145 -9.54 6.60 -8.51
CA GLY A 145 -10.74 6.96 -9.27
C GLY A 145 -11.85 5.91 -9.14
N TRP A 146 -11.51 4.61 -9.09
CA TRP A 146 -12.49 3.57 -8.77
C TRP A 146 -13.03 3.71 -7.34
N ALA A 147 -12.15 3.92 -6.36
CA ALA A 147 -12.55 4.11 -4.97
C ALA A 147 -13.50 5.31 -4.82
N ALA A 148 -13.14 6.46 -5.39
CA ALA A 148 -13.97 7.67 -5.38
C ALA A 148 -15.36 7.42 -6.01
N ARG A 149 -15.42 6.79 -7.19
CA ARG A 149 -16.71 6.48 -7.84
C ARG A 149 -17.58 5.51 -7.04
N ARG A 150 -16.97 4.52 -6.37
CA ARG A 150 -17.70 3.45 -5.68
C ARG A 150 -18.13 3.81 -4.26
N PHE A 151 -17.35 4.64 -3.57
CA PHE A 151 -17.52 4.93 -2.15
C PHE A 151 -17.84 6.41 -1.88
N GLY A 152 -17.66 7.31 -2.85
CA GLY A 152 -17.91 8.74 -2.70
C GLY A 152 -16.76 9.43 -1.98
N SER A 153 -16.70 9.30 -0.65
CA SER A 153 -15.69 9.94 0.19
C SER A 153 -14.56 8.98 0.61
N PRO A 154 -13.36 9.50 0.93
CA PRO A 154 -12.29 8.69 1.50
C PRO A 154 -12.71 8.04 2.81
N ASP A 155 -13.43 8.72 3.70
CA ASP A 155 -13.85 8.18 5.00
C ASP A 155 -14.71 6.91 4.86
N VAL A 156 -15.61 6.89 3.88
CA VAL A 156 -16.44 5.71 3.59
C VAL A 156 -15.57 4.56 3.07
N PHE A 157 -14.61 4.83 2.18
CA PHE A 157 -13.67 3.82 1.70
C PHE A 157 -12.81 3.27 2.86
N PHE A 158 -12.17 4.14 3.64
CA PHE A 158 -11.21 3.77 4.68
C PHE A 158 -11.86 3.17 5.93
N SER A 159 -13.16 3.35 6.12
CA SER A 159 -13.94 2.60 7.13
C SER A 159 -14.04 1.09 6.82
N GLN A 160 -13.72 0.67 5.59
CA GLN A 160 -13.85 -0.72 5.13
C GLN A 160 -12.57 -1.27 4.49
N CYS A 161 -11.75 -0.41 3.90
CA CYS A 161 -10.64 -0.80 3.06
C CYS A 161 -9.38 -0.03 3.44
N PHE A 162 -8.20 -0.61 3.20
CA PHE A 162 -6.94 0.14 3.30
C PHE A 162 -5.98 -0.31 2.21
N VAL A 163 -5.02 0.55 1.86
CA VAL A 163 -4.06 0.26 0.79
C VAL A 163 -2.64 0.37 1.33
N LEU A 164 -1.81 -0.63 0.99
CA LEU A 164 -0.40 -0.71 1.32
C LEU A 164 0.41 -0.98 0.05
N ASN A 165 1.70 -0.68 0.08
CA ASN A 165 2.68 -1.31 -0.79
C ASN A 165 3.45 -2.37 0.02
N TYR A 166 3.80 -3.47 -0.64
CA TYR A 166 4.62 -4.51 -0.03
C TYR A 166 6.05 -4.02 0.22
N CYS A 167 6.70 -3.50 -0.82
CA CYS A 167 8.03 -2.91 -0.76
C CYS A 167 7.93 -1.39 -0.87
N PRO A 168 8.64 -0.62 -0.02
CA PRO A 168 8.60 0.84 -0.09
C PRO A 168 9.62 1.42 -1.08
N LEU A 169 10.58 0.63 -1.55
CA LEU A 169 11.69 1.14 -2.34
C LEU A 169 11.35 1.30 -3.83
N VAL A 170 11.91 2.33 -4.44
CA VAL A 170 12.00 2.49 -5.90
C VAL A 170 13.43 2.28 -6.33
N PHE A 171 13.64 1.46 -7.35
CA PHE A 171 14.96 1.20 -7.91
C PHE A 171 15.03 1.80 -9.32
N LEU A 172 16.12 2.51 -9.62
CA LEU A 172 16.34 3.11 -10.93
C LEU A 172 17.72 2.73 -11.49
N GLU A 173 17.74 2.45 -12.79
CA GLU A 173 18.97 2.34 -13.57
C GLU A 173 19.55 3.73 -13.88
N ALA A 174 20.80 3.80 -14.37
CA ALA A 174 21.43 5.06 -14.81
C ALA A 174 20.63 5.80 -15.90
N SER A 175 19.76 5.07 -16.60
CA SER A 175 18.84 5.64 -17.59
C SER A 175 17.60 6.32 -16.98
N GLY A 176 17.41 6.24 -15.67
CA GLY A 176 16.17 6.62 -14.97
C GLY A 176 15.01 5.65 -15.24
N ARG A 177 15.27 4.52 -15.91
CA ARG A 177 14.29 3.44 -16.10
C ARG A 177 14.02 2.76 -14.76
N ASN A 178 12.74 2.41 -14.54
CA ASN A 178 12.32 1.68 -13.36
C ASN A 178 12.90 0.25 -13.37
N PHE A 179 13.58 -0.11 -12.30
CA PHE A 179 14.02 -1.46 -12.00
C PHE A 179 13.04 -2.06 -10.99
N THR A 180 12.52 -3.26 -11.25
CA THR A 180 11.50 -3.87 -10.39
C THR A 180 12.14 -4.86 -9.43
N PRO A 181 11.66 -4.99 -8.18
CA PRO A 181 12.32 -5.80 -7.16
C PRO A 181 12.49 -7.27 -7.55
N ASP A 182 11.58 -7.84 -8.34
CA ASP A 182 11.62 -9.24 -8.80
C ASP A 182 12.83 -9.58 -9.67
N ARG A 183 13.50 -8.56 -10.22
CA ARG A 183 14.71 -8.72 -11.05
C ARG A 183 16.01 -8.60 -10.26
N LEU A 184 15.94 -8.30 -8.96
CA LEU A 184 17.13 -8.20 -8.12
C LEU A 184 17.81 -9.58 -7.96
N PRO A 185 19.15 -9.63 -7.87
CA PRO A 185 19.86 -10.84 -7.49
C PRO A 185 19.31 -11.42 -6.18
N ARG A 186 19.26 -12.75 -6.07
CA ARG A 186 18.70 -13.43 -4.88
C ARG A 186 19.31 -12.94 -3.57
N ALA A 187 20.61 -12.68 -3.55
CA ALA A 187 21.32 -12.22 -2.36
C ALA A 187 20.85 -10.84 -1.86
N GLU A 188 20.39 -9.97 -2.76
CA GLU A 188 19.84 -8.64 -2.44
C GLU A 188 18.32 -8.71 -2.20
N LEU A 189 17.62 -9.53 -2.98
CA LEU A 189 16.18 -9.68 -2.89
C LEU A 189 15.74 -10.34 -1.57
N ALA A 190 16.48 -11.34 -1.09
CA ALA A 190 16.13 -12.08 0.12
C ALA A 190 16.04 -11.20 1.39
N PRO A 191 17.06 -10.39 1.76
CA PRO A 191 16.96 -9.51 2.93
C PRO A 191 15.88 -8.42 2.75
N LEU A 192 15.72 -7.88 1.53
CA LEU A 192 14.64 -6.93 1.23
C LEU A 192 13.27 -7.57 1.48
N GLN A 193 13.04 -8.78 0.96
CA GLN A 193 11.80 -9.51 1.14
C GLN A 193 11.54 -9.86 2.61
N ALA A 194 12.58 -10.23 3.36
CA ALA A 194 12.44 -10.52 4.79
C ALA A 194 11.94 -9.30 5.58
N ALA A 195 12.48 -8.11 5.30
CA ALA A 195 12.03 -6.86 5.92
C ALA A 195 10.58 -6.51 5.52
N CYS A 196 10.25 -6.61 4.23
CA CYS A 196 8.91 -6.34 3.71
C CYS A 196 7.85 -7.31 4.26
N ASP A 197 8.19 -8.61 4.37
CA ASP A 197 7.32 -9.62 4.95
C ASP A 197 7.03 -9.37 6.43
N ALA A 198 8.05 -8.99 7.20
CA ALA A 198 7.90 -8.65 8.60
C ALA A 198 6.97 -7.45 8.78
N HIS A 199 7.15 -6.40 7.96
CA HIS A 199 6.26 -5.25 7.93
C HIS A 199 4.83 -5.65 7.57
N LEU A 200 4.64 -6.43 6.49
CA LEU A 200 3.31 -6.82 6.04
C LEU A 200 2.57 -7.63 7.13
N ARG A 201 3.24 -8.56 7.80
CA ARG A 201 2.64 -9.29 8.93
C ARG A 201 2.20 -8.36 10.06
N GLN A 202 3.04 -7.40 10.45
CA GLN A 202 2.72 -6.43 11.51
C GLN A 202 1.53 -5.54 11.11
N ALA A 203 1.52 -5.07 9.87
CA ALA A 203 0.43 -4.25 9.34
C ALA A 203 -0.89 -5.03 9.30
N LEU A 204 -0.88 -6.28 8.80
CA LEU A 204 -2.07 -7.12 8.75
C LEU A 204 -2.57 -7.53 10.15
N ALA A 205 -1.67 -7.72 11.11
CA ALA A 205 -2.04 -7.92 12.52
C ALA A 205 -2.82 -6.73 13.08
N ALA A 206 -2.33 -5.51 12.83
CA ALA A 206 -2.95 -4.28 13.33
C ALA A 206 -4.29 -3.96 12.62
N LEU A 207 -4.32 -4.13 11.29
CA LEU A 207 -5.51 -3.83 10.48
C LEU A 207 -6.60 -4.91 10.60
N ALA A 208 -6.22 -6.14 10.96
CA ALA A 208 -7.08 -7.32 11.12
C ALA A 208 -8.15 -7.46 10.00
N PRO A 209 -7.77 -7.54 8.72
CA PRO A 209 -8.74 -7.54 7.64
C PRO A 209 -9.38 -8.91 7.39
N ALA A 210 -10.59 -8.92 6.84
CA ALA A 210 -11.22 -10.17 6.36
C ALA A 210 -10.63 -10.69 5.04
N TRP A 211 -10.15 -9.77 4.19
CA TRP A 211 -9.50 -10.07 2.90
C TRP A 211 -8.19 -9.32 2.76
N VAL A 212 -7.20 -9.96 2.15
CA VAL A 212 -5.98 -9.29 1.66
C VAL A 212 -5.87 -9.55 0.16
N ILE A 213 -5.88 -8.48 -0.62
CA ILE A 213 -6.03 -8.54 -2.07
C ILE A 213 -4.74 -8.01 -2.71
N GLY A 214 -4.03 -8.89 -3.42
CA GLY A 214 -2.88 -8.51 -4.23
C GLY A 214 -3.31 -7.70 -5.46
N VAL A 215 -2.76 -6.49 -5.62
CA VAL A 215 -2.91 -5.73 -6.86
C VAL A 215 -1.84 -6.21 -7.83
N GLY A 216 -2.15 -7.28 -8.57
CA GLY A 216 -1.22 -8.02 -9.42
C GLY A 216 -0.61 -9.27 -8.75
N GLY A 217 -0.07 -10.17 -9.58
CA GLY A 217 0.38 -11.50 -9.16
C GLY A 217 1.58 -11.50 -8.21
N TYR A 218 2.52 -10.56 -8.38
CA TYR A 218 3.66 -10.43 -7.47
C TYR A 218 3.20 -10.14 -6.05
N ALA A 219 2.32 -9.14 -5.87
CA ALA A 219 1.84 -8.75 -4.56
C ALA A 219 1.07 -9.90 -3.89
N ARG A 220 0.22 -10.62 -4.64
CA ARG A 220 -0.47 -11.83 -4.15
C ARG A 220 0.52 -12.87 -3.63
N ALA A 221 1.54 -13.22 -4.42
CA ALA A 221 2.53 -14.22 -4.02
C ALA A 221 3.29 -13.80 -2.75
N ARG A 222 3.57 -12.50 -2.58
CA ARG A 222 4.20 -11.97 -1.36
C ARG A 222 3.27 -11.99 -0.15
N ILE A 223 1.97 -11.73 -0.33
CA ILE A 223 0.97 -11.89 0.73
C ILE A 223 0.95 -13.35 1.23
N GLU A 224 0.84 -14.31 0.32
CA GLU A 224 0.81 -15.74 0.65
C GLU A 224 2.08 -16.17 1.40
N ALA A 225 3.26 -15.75 0.92
CA ALA A 225 4.53 -16.04 1.58
C ALA A 225 4.64 -15.42 2.98
N ALA A 226 4.25 -14.15 3.13
CA ALA A 226 4.33 -13.44 4.41
C ALA A 226 3.40 -14.07 5.46
N LEU A 227 2.20 -14.51 5.05
CA LEU A 227 1.22 -15.18 5.93
C LEU A 227 1.66 -16.60 6.29
N ALA A 228 2.23 -17.37 5.36
CA ALA A 228 2.72 -18.72 5.64
C ALA A 228 3.85 -18.76 6.69
N ALA A 229 4.65 -17.69 6.78
CA ALA A 229 5.72 -17.54 7.78
C ALA A 229 5.24 -16.86 9.09
N GLY A 230 3.96 -16.52 9.22
CA GLY A 230 3.40 -15.81 10.36
C GLY A 230 2.98 -16.71 11.53
N PRO A 231 2.77 -16.13 12.73
CA PRO A 231 2.21 -16.86 13.86
C PRO A 231 0.79 -17.35 13.55
N ALA A 232 0.42 -18.50 14.11
CA ALA A 232 -0.94 -19.03 14.03
C ALA A 232 -1.93 -18.01 14.59
N GLY A 233 -2.92 -17.57 13.79
CA GLY A 233 -3.97 -16.64 14.20
C GLY A 233 -4.34 -15.57 13.17
N LEU A 234 -3.45 -15.25 12.22
CA LEU A 234 -3.74 -14.38 11.07
C LEU A 234 -4.16 -15.22 9.87
N ALA A 235 -5.47 -15.33 9.63
CA ALA A 235 -6.01 -16.09 8.50
C ALA A 235 -7.00 -15.29 7.64
N PRO A 236 -6.61 -14.11 7.12
CA PRO A 236 -7.44 -13.42 6.14
C PRO A 236 -7.55 -14.26 4.86
N ARG A 237 -8.65 -14.09 4.11
CA ARG A 237 -8.76 -14.67 2.77
C ARG A 237 -7.86 -13.91 1.80
N VAL A 238 -7.08 -14.62 0.99
CA VAL A 238 -6.19 -14.02 0.00
C VAL A 238 -6.83 -14.09 -1.38
N ASP A 239 -6.82 -12.98 -2.12
CA ASP A 239 -7.26 -12.90 -3.51
C ASP A 239 -6.38 -11.94 -4.32
N GLN A 240 -6.68 -11.77 -5.59
CA GLN A 240 -5.96 -10.89 -6.50
C GLN A 240 -6.89 -10.18 -7.47
N ILE A 241 -6.56 -8.92 -7.76
CA ILE A 241 -7.11 -8.19 -8.90
C ILE A 241 -6.02 -7.91 -9.94
N LEU A 242 -6.43 -7.56 -11.16
CA LEU A 242 -5.52 -7.09 -12.20
C LEU A 242 -4.83 -5.80 -11.76
N HIS A 243 -3.54 -5.67 -12.08
CA HIS A 243 -2.80 -4.44 -11.81
C HIS A 243 -3.27 -3.33 -12.76
N PRO A 244 -3.54 -2.10 -12.28
CA PRO A 244 -4.14 -1.02 -13.08
C PRO A 244 -3.15 -0.30 -14.02
N SER A 245 -1.98 -0.89 -14.28
CA SER A 245 -1.01 -0.33 -15.23
C SER A 245 -1.64 -0.21 -16.63
N PRO A 246 -1.24 0.80 -17.44
CA PRO A 246 -1.57 0.83 -18.88
C PRO A 246 -1.23 -0.48 -19.58
#